data_AF-A0A5J4NEW9-F1
#
_entry.id   AF-A0A5J4NEW9-F1
#
_cell.length_a   1.000
_cell.length_b   1.000
_cell.length_c   1.000
_cell.angle_alpha   90.00
_cell.angle_beta   90.00
_cell.angle_gamma   90.00
#
_symmetry.space_group_name_H-M   'P 1'
#
loop_
_entity.id
_entity.type
_entity.pdbx_description
1 polymer ?
#
loop_
_entity_poly.entity_id
_entity_poly.type
_entity_poly.pdbx_seq_one_letter_code
_entity_poly.pdbx_strand_id
1 'polypeptide(L)' 'MVVGRGMTATPGRLRATQVGTKSAKLSWMPGNSNYSHRVYLNQYELQRCPPRVYKVLLTGKF' A
#
# COMPACT_ATOMS: atom_id res chain seq x y z
N MET A 1 -14.33 26.38 12.84
CA MET A 1 -13.83 26.04 11.49
C MET A 1 -12.58 25.19 11.66
N VAL A 2 -12.65 23.87 11.47
CA VAL A 2 -11.49 22.97 11.60
C VAL A 2 -10.81 22.90 10.24
N VAL A 3 -9.62 23.51 10.13
CA VAL A 3 -8.76 23.35 8.97
C VAL A 3 -8.34 21.86 8.91
N GLY A 4 -8.61 21.17 7.80
CA GLY A 4 -8.16 19.78 7.58
C GLY A 4 -9.24 18.68 7.56
N ARG A 5 -10.53 18.99 7.71
CA ARG A 5 -11.62 18.01 7.49
C ARG A 5 -11.59 17.53 6.02
N GLY A 6 -11.04 16.35 5.77
CA GLY A 6 -10.95 15.73 4.44
C GLY A 6 -9.53 15.50 3.91
N MET A 7 -8.50 16.02 4.58
CA MET A 7 -7.12 15.67 4.25
C MET A 7 -6.79 14.32 4.88
N THR A 8 -6.86 13.25 4.09
CA THR A 8 -6.20 12.00 4.45
C THR A 8 -4.71 12.16 4.26
N ALA A 9 -3.93 11.86 5.31
CA ALA A 9 -2.50 11.69 5.12
C ALA A 9 -2.25 10.67 4.01
N THR A 10 -1.27 10.95 3.16
CA THR A 10 -0.85 9.98 2.15
C THR A 10 -0.23 8.77 2.85
N PRO A 11 -0.43 7.53 2.36
CA PRO A 11 0.28 6.37 2.90
C PRO A 11 1.79 6.61 2.94
N GLY A 12 2.42 6.31 4.07
CA GLY A 12 3.83 6.59 4.32
C GLY A 12 4.62 5.35 4.71
N ARG A 13 5.93 5.52 4.90
CA ARG A 13 6.85 4.44 5.33
C ARG A 13 6.71 3.15 4.50
N LEU A 14 6.48 3.29 3.20
CA LEU A 14 6.42 2.16 2.29
C LEU A 14 7.78 1.45 2.28
N ARG A 15 7.77 0.14 2.56
CA ARG A 15 8.97 -0.68 2.64
C ARG A 15 8.73 -2.03 1.99
N ALA A 16 9.65 -2.43 1.12
CA ALA A 16 9.76 -3.79 0.63
C ALA A 16 10.75 -4.57 1.49
N THR A 17 10.40 -5.81 1.81
CA THR A 17 11.21 -6.75 2.60
C THR A 17 11.09 -8.13 1.98
N GLN A 18 12.04 -9.04 2.28
CA GLN A 18 12.04 -10.40 1.73
C GLN A 18 11.88 -10.39 0.20
N VAL A 19 12.69 -9.55 -0.47
CA VAL A 19 12.66 -9.42 -1.93
C VAL A 19 13.38 -10.63 -2.51
N GLY A 20 12.60 -11.52 -3.13
CA GLY A 20 13.08 -12.65 -3.91
C GLY A 20 12.96 -12.37 -5.41
N THR A 21 13.30 -13.36 -6.24
CA THR A 21 13.31 -13.23 -7.70
C THR A 21 11.93 -12.97 -8.30
N LYS A 22 10.87 -13.51 -7.67
CA LYS A 22 9.48 -13.37 -8.12
C LYS A 22 8.52 -13.01 -6.98
N SER A 23 9.02 -12.52 -5.86
CA SER A 23 8.16 -12.17 -4.72
C SER A 23 8.77 -11.06 -3.89
N ALA A 24 7.91 -10.29 -3.22
CA ALA A 24 8.33 -9.29 -2.27
C ALA A 24 7.23 -9.05 -1.24
N LYS A 25 7.61 -8.84 0.02
CA LYS A 25 6.69 -8.43 1.07
C LYS A 25 6.68 -6.91 1.21
N LEU A 26 5.56 -6.29 0.92
CA LEU A 26 5.36 -4.86 1.10
C LEU A 26 4.65 -4.58 2.42
N SER A 27 5.04 -3.47 3.04
CA SER A 27 4.39 -2.91 4.23
C SER A 27 4.38 -1.39 4.16
N TRP A 28 3.32 -0.76 4.65
CA TRP A 28 3.20 0.70 4.74
C TRP A 28 2.45 1.12 6.00
N MET A 29 2.51 2.41 6.31
CA MET A 29 1.68 3.07 7.30
C MET A 29 0.51 3.74 6.55
N PRO A 30 -0.76 3.36 6.79
CA PRO A 30 -1.90 4.03 6.19
C PRO A 30 -2.01 5.46 6.76
N GLY A 31 -2.36 6.43 5.93
CA GLY A 31 -2.76 7.73 6.47
C GLY A 31 -4.20 7.74 6.98
N ASN A 32 -5.06 6.86 6.45
CA ASN A 32 -6.34 6.52 7.05
C ASN A 32 -6.68 5.05 6.76
N SER A 33 -6.88 4.30 7.83
CA SER A 33 -7.13 2.87 7.85
C SER A 33 -8.44 2.42 7.18
N ASN A 34 -9.39 3.35 7.03
CA ASN A 34 -10.72 3.08 6.52
C ASN A 34 -10.80 3.10 4.98
N TYR A 35 -9.72 3.50 4.30
CA TYR A 35 -9.66 3.47 2.84
C TYR A 35 -8.95 2.24 2.30
N SER A 36 -9.40 1.78 1.13
CA SER A 36 -8.69 0.78 0.34
C SER A 36 -7.41 1.39 -0.25
N HIS A 37 -6.36 0.58 -0.36
CA HIS A 37 -5.09 0.99 -0.94
C HIS A 37 -4.85 0.22 -2.24
N ARG A 38 -4.12 0.82 -3.19
CA ARG A 38 -3.73 0.16 -4.45
C ARG A 38 -2.21 0.13 -4.53
N VAL A 39 -1.67 -1.00 -4.95
CA VAL A 39 -0.23 -1.22 -5.11
C VAL A 39 0.09 -1.25 -6.59
N TYR A 40 1.00 -0.37 -7.00
CA TYR A 40 1.47 -0.25 -8.37
C TYR A 40 2.94 -0.64 -8.47
N LEU A 41 3.31 -1.34 -9.55
CA LEU A 41 4.70 -1.59 -9.93
C LEU A 41 4.88 -1.10 -11.36
N ASN A 42 5.80 -0.15 -11.59
CA ASN A 42 6.03 0.45 -12.90
C ASN A 42 4.72 0.92 -13.58
N GLN A 43 3.85 1.61 -12.84
CA GLN A 43 2.52 2.07 -13.28
C GLN A 43 1.47 0.96 -13.53
N TYR A 44 1.82 -0.32 -13.38
CA TYR A 44 0.86 -1.42 -13.48
C TYR A 44 0.23 -1.73 -12.11
N GLU A 45 -1.10 -1.77 -12.03
CA GLU A 45 -1.82 -2.13 -10.80
C GLU A 45 -1.67 -3.62 -10.52
N LEU A 46 -0.96 -3.97 -9.45
CA LEU A 46 -0.76 -5.37 -9.06
C LEU A 46 -1.86 -5.87 -8.14
N GLN A 47 -2.30 -5.03 -7.20
CA GLN A 47 -3.24 -5.47 -6.17
C GLN A 47 -4.00 -4.30 -5.54
N ARG A 48 -5.28 -4.55 -5.26
CA ARG A 48 -6.13 -3.69 -4.44
C ARG A 48 -6.30 -4.30 -3.05
N CYS A 49 -5.86 -3.58 -2.04
CA CYS A 49 -5.95 -3.97 -0.64
C CYS A 49 -7.21 -3.37 0.00
N PRO A 50 -8.05 -4.16 0.66
CA PRO A 50 -9.21 -3.63 1.38
C PRO A 50 -8.77 -2.75 2.57
N PRO A 51 -9.69 -1.98 3.16
CA PRO A 51 -9.43 -1.26 4.40
C PRO A 51 -8.80 -2.18 5.45
N ARG A 52 -7.99 -1.62 6.34
CA ARG A 52 -7.26 -2.34 7.40
C ARG A 52 -6.13 -3.26 6.95
N VAL A 53 -5.83 -3.35 5.65
CA VAL A 53 -4.67 -4.10 5.13
C VAL A 53 -3.52 -3.15 4.80
N TYR A 54 -2.36 -3.38 5.43
CA TYR A 54 -1.16 -2.55 5.26
C TYR A 54 0.12 -3.35 5.04
N LYS A 55 -0.03 -4.66 4.86
CA LYS A 55 1.05 -5.58 4.54
C LYS A 55 0.54 -6.57 3.52
N VAL A 56 1.32 -6.83 2.49
CA VAL A 56 0.95 -7.77 1.44
C VAL A 56 2.17 -8.50 0.92
N LEU A 57 2.00 -9.78 0.60
CA LEU A 57 2.98 -10.54 -0.15
C LEU A 57 2.63 -10.43 -1.62
N LEU A 58 3.47 -9.75 -2.40
CA LEU A 58 3.37 -9.77 -3.84
C LEU A 58 4.09 -11.01 -4.36
N THR A 59 3.42 -11.71 -5.28
CA THR A 59 4.01 -12.78 -6.08
C THR A 59 3.84 -12.41 -7.55
N GLY A 60 4.95 -12.45 -8.27
CA GLY A 60 5.01 -12.13 -9.68
C GLY A 60 4.42 -13.26 -10.51
N LYS A 61 3.35 -12.95 -11.25
CA LYS A 61 3.07 -13.55 -12.55
C LYS A 61 3.60 -12.59 -13.63
N PHE A 62 4.91 -12.34 -13.62
CA PHE A 62 5.58 -11.64 -14.71
C PHE A 62 6.01 -12.66 -15.77
#